data_AF-K1UT75-F1
#
_entry.id   AF-K1UT75-F1
#
_cell.length_a   1.000
_cell.length_b   1.000
_cell.length_c   1.000
_cell.angle_alpha   90.00
_cell.angle_beta   90.00
_cell.angle_gamma   90.00
#
_symmetry.space_group_name_H-M   'P 1'
#
loop_
_entity.id
_entity.type
_entity.pdbx_description
1 polymer ?
#
loop_
_entity_poly.entity_id
_entity_poly.type
_entity_poly.pdbx_seq_one_letter_code
_entity_poly.pdbx_strand_id
1 'polypeptide(L)' 'MIDAKKELQYRLAVRMLEHLAEIGLLSAEELSYAKRLAREKYSPQTVWE' A
#
# COMPACT_ATOMS: atom_id res chain seq x y z
N MET A 1 -14.20 -11.53 11.03
CA MET A 1 -14.65 -11.26 9.65
C MET A 1 -13.61 -10.36 9.02
N ILE A 2 -12.92 -10.80 7.96
CA ILE A 2 -11.94 -9.96 7.28
C ILE A 2 -12.68 -8.78 6.64
N ASP A 3 -12.18 -7.57 6.87
CA ASP A 3 -12.69 -6.37 6.20
C ASP A 3 -12.18 -6.36 4.76
N ALA A 4 -12.90 -7.07 3.89
CA ALA A 4 -12.55 -7.24 2.47
C ALA A 4 -12.43 -5.88 1.75
N LYS A 5 -13.16 -4.85 2.22
CA LYS A 5 -13.06 -3.50 1.67
C LYS A 5 -11.71 -2.87 2.00
N LYS A 6 -11.25 -2.95 3.24
CA LYS A 6 -9.93 -2.45 3.65
C LYS A 6 -8.79 -3.19 2.96
N GLU A 7 -8.92 -4.51 2.79
CA GLU A 7 -7.95 -5.33 2.06
C GLU A 7 -7.82 -4.88 0.59
N LEU A 8 -8.96 -4.68 -0.10
CA LEU A 8 -8.97 -4.23 -1.49
C LEU A 8 -8.41 -2.80 -1.64
N GLN A 9 -8.77 -1.92 -0.70
CA GLN A 9 -8.24 -0.54 -0.65
C GLN A 9 -6.73 -0.50 -0.42
N TYR A 10 -6.21 -1.36 0.46
CA TYR A 10 -4.78 -1.50 0.69
C TYR A 10 -4.05 -1.96 -0.57
N ARG A 11 -4.52 -3.03 -1.21
CA ARG A 11 -3.91 -3.57 -2.44
C ARG A 11 -3.90 -2.53 -3.57
N LEU A 12 -4.99 -1.79 -3.74
CA LEU A 12 -5.07 -0.73 -4.73
C LEU A 12 -4.08 0.39 -4.42
N ALA A 13 -4.01 0.84 -3.16
CA ALA A 13 -3.08 1.88 -2.73
C ALA A 13 -1.62 1.48 -2.95
N VAL A 14 -1.23 0.25 -2.58
CA VAL A 14 0.13 -0.25 -2.80
C VAL A 14 0.49 -0.29 -4.28
N ARG A 15 -0.41 -0.79 -5.14
CA ARG A 15 -0.18 -0.82 -6.59
C ARG A 15 0.00 0.57 -7.20
N MET A 16 -0.79 1.54 -6.75
CA MET A 16 -0.65 2.92 -7.22
C MET A 16 0.69 3.53 -6.80
N LEU A 17 1.13 3.27 -5.56
CA LEU A 17 2.42 3.75 -5.07
C LEU A 17 3.59 3.10 -5.83
N GLU A 18 3.52 1.80 -6.11
CA GLU A 18 4.51 1.10 -6.94
C GLU A 18 4.58 1.68 -8.35
N HIS A 19 3.42 1.92 -8.98
CA HIS A 19 3.37 2.54 -10.29
C HIS A 19 3.98 3.95 -10.29
N LEU A 20 3.68 4.78 -9.27
CA LEU A 20 4.27 6.11 -9.11
C LEU A 20 5.80 6.07 -8.95
N ALA A 21 6.34 5.05 -8.28
CA ALA A 21 7.79 4.84 -8.19
C ALA A 21 8.39 4.37 -9.52
N GLU A 22 7.71 3.49 -10.26
CA GLU A 22 8.14 3.03 -11.59
C GLU A 22 8.27 4.19 -12.59
N ILE A 23 7.35 5.16 -12.54
CA ILE A 23 7.41 6.35 -13.41
C ILE A 23 8.30 7.47 -12.84
N GLY A 24 9.02 7.21 -11.74
CA GLY A 24 9.99 8.14 -11.15
C GLY A 24 9.38 9.31 -10.36
N LEU A 25 8.09 9.26 -10.04
CA LEU A 25 7.42 10.27 -9.21
C LEU A 25 7.63 10.05 -7.71
N LEU A 26 8.08 8.86 -7.32
CA LEU A 26 8.47 8.53 -5.95
C LEU A 26 9.87 7.91 -5.95
N SER A 27 10.72 8.36 -5.04
CA SER A 27 11.96 7.66 -4.68
C SER A 27 11.67 6.36 -3.91
N ALA A 28 12.66 5.48 -3.81
CA ALA A 28 12.54 4.24 -3.04
C ALA A 28 12.23 4.49 -1.55
N GLU A 29 12.76 5.58 -0.98
CA GLU A 29 12.49 5.97 0.41
C GLU A 29 11.05 6.45 0.59
N GLU A 30 10.56 7.30 -0.32
CA GLU A 30 9.18 7.78 -0.30
C GLU A 30 8.18 6.66 -0.54
N LEU A 31 8.51 5.71 -1.41
CA LEU A 31 7.70 4.50 -1.63
C LEU A 31 7.61 3.66 -0.34
N SER A 32 8.74 3.42 0.32
CA SER A 32 8.78 2.67 1.59
C SER A 32 7.94 3.34 2.67
N TYR A 33 8.08 4.66 2.81
CA TYR A 33 7.29 5.47 3.75
C TYR A 33 5.79 5.45 3.42
N ALA A 34 5.42 5.62 2.16
CA ALA A 34 4.02 5.60 1.73
C ALA A 34 3.37 4.21 1.90
N LYS A 35 4.10 3.12 1.64
CA LYS A 35 3.62 1.75 1.91
C LYS A 35 3.38 1.52 3.41
N ARG A 36 4.23 2.09 4.28
CA ARG A 36 4.04 2.04 5.74
C ARG A 36 2.77 2.78 6.16
N LEU A 37 2.55 3.99 5.65
CA LEU A 37 1.33 4.77 5.89
C LEU A 37 0.07 4.04 5.40
N ALA A 38 0.12 3.42 4.22
CA ALA A 38 -1.00 2.64 3.70
C ALA A 38 -1.33 1.45 4.62
N ARG A 39 -0.29 0.79 5.16
CA ARG A 39 -0.46 -0.33 6.09
C ARG A 39 -1.11 0.11 7.40
N GLU A 40 -0.68 1.23 7.98
CA GLU A 40 -1.25 1.77 9.21
C GLU A 40 -2.72 2.18 9.00
N LYS A 41 -3.01 2.87 7.89
CA LYS A 41 -4.35 3.36 7.58
C LYS A 41 -5.37 2.25 7.35
N TYR A 42 -5.01 1.23 6.57
CA TYR A 42 -5.95 0.18 6.18
C TYR A 42 -5.89 -1.04 7.10
N SER A 43 -4.82 -1.18 7.91
CA SER A 43 -4.61 -2.31 8.84
C SER A 43 -5.01 -3.66 8.22
N PRO A 44 -4.45 -4.01 7.04
CA PRO A 44 -4.89 -5.18 6.33
C PRO A 44 -4.51 -6.44 7.12
N GLN A 45 -5.44 -7.39 7.20
CA GLN A 45 -5.30 -8.56 8.07
C GLN A 45 -4.60 -9.74 7.37
N THR A 46 -4.57 -9.75 6.04
CA THR A 46 -4.17 -10.91 5.23
C THR A 46 -2.83 -10.70 4.51
N VAL A 47 -2.15 -9.57 4.70
CA VAL A 47 -0.89 -9.23 4.00
C VAL A 47 0.32 -9.70 4.81
N TRP A 48 0.21 -10.90 5.39
CA TRP A 48 1.29 -11.62 6.06
C TRP A 48 1.52 -12.94 5.31
N GLU A 49 1.85 -12.85 4.04
CA GLU A 49 2.35 -13.98 3.24
C GLU A 49 3.58 -13.52 2.46
#